data_AF-A0A413H8S3-F1
#
_entry.id   AF-A0A413H8S3-F1
#
_cell.length_a   1.000
_cell.length_b   1.000
_cell.length_c   1.000
_cell.angle_alpha   90.00
_cell.angle_beta   90.00
_cell.angle_gamma   90.00
#
_symmetry.space_group_name_H-M   'P 1'
#
loop_
_entity.id
_entity.type
_entity.pdbx_description
1 polymer ?
#
loop_
_entity_poly.entity_id
_entity_poly.type
_entity_poly.pdbx_seq_one_letter_code
_entity_poly.pdbx_strand_id
1 'polypeptide(L)'
;MKAIKQTLALLALIIGISGCASILGINKDVMMSVEKGMSQKEVSSILGKPDYRRFDHDVEEWEFIKNIADNAGWTTIIVSFIDGRVISMDSFRTDVPPPPVAVYPSVEVGGNIPSRPHATVGRGMNERDFQSLYNKVKSKPFKDDQLELLENGIGNRKLSCKQCVRMMSIYTFDDDKLKVLKILTPNIVDQENYDEIINALDFISSEEKARHILGIKK
;
A
#
# COMPACT_ATOMS: atom_id res chain seq x y z
N MET A 1 -55.78 25.42 0.67
CA MET A 1 -55.57 24.18 -0.11
C MET A 1 -54.44 24.24 -1.15
N LYS A 2 -54.15 25.39 -1.81
CA LYS A 2 -53.04 25.48 -2.79
C LYS A 2 -51.63 25.36 -2.16
N ALA A 3 -51.40 26.00 -1.01
CA ALA A 3 -50.09 25.97 -0.33
C ALA A 3 -49.69 24.58 0.19
N ILE A 4 -50.65 23.79 0.69
CA ILE A 4 -50.41 22.41 1.18
C ILE A 4 -50.06 21.45 0.02
N LYS A 5 -50.65 21.67 -1.17
CA LYS A 5 -50.31 20.90 -2.38
C LYS A 5 -48.93 21.28 -2.94
N GLN A 6 -48.50 22.53 -2.78
CA GLN A 6 -47.18 23.00 -3.21
C GLN A 6 -46.05 22.53 -2.27
N THR A 7 -46.29 22.46 -0.97
CA THR A 7 -45.31 21.94 -0.01
C THR A 7 -45.14 20.43 -0.12
N LEU A 8 -46.22 19.66 -0.39
CA LEU A 8 -46.10 18.22 -0.69
C LEU A 8 -45.35 17.95 -2.01
N ALA A 9 -45.53 18.80 -3.02
CA ALA A 9 -44.83 18.67 -4.29
C ALA A 9 -43.32 18.96 -4.18
N LEU A 10 -42.91 19.90 -3.32
CA LEU A 10 -41.48 20.15 -3.04
C LEU A 10 -40.84 19.02 -2.22
N LEU A 11 -41.58 18.42 -1.28
CA LEU A 11 -41.05 17.31 -0.47
C LEU A 11 -40.85 16.03 -1.30
N ALA A 12 -41.69 15.80 -2.32
CA ALA A 12 -41.54 14.68 -3.25
C ALA A 12 -40.36 14.83 -4.23
N LEU A 13 -39.90 16.07 -4.49
CA LEU A 13 -38.76 16.32 -5.38
C LEU A 13 -37.41 16.09 -4.68
N ILE A 14 -37.35 16.19 -3.35
CA ILE A 14 -36.12 16.01 -2.56
C ILE A 14 -35.82 14.52 -2.27
N ILE A 15 -36.83 13.65 -2.35
CA ILE A 15 -36.68 12.20 -2.12
C ILE A 15 -36.24 11.45 -3.41
N GLY A 16 -36.13 12.13 -4.54
CA GLY A 16 -35.82 11.53 -5.85
C GLY A 16 -34.33 11.32 -6.19
N ILE A 17 -33.38 11.70 -5.32
CA ILE A 17 -31.93 11.63 -5.64
C ILE A 17 -31.16 10.60 -4.79
N SER A 18 -31.86 9.79 -3.98
CA SER A 18 -31.25 8.68 -3.23
C SER A 18 -31.37 7.32 -3.95
N GLY A 19 -31.29 7.32 -5.29
CA GLY A 19 -31.22 6.11 -6.10
C GLY A 19 -29.78 5.73 -6.45
N CYS A 20 -29.23 4.73 -5.77
CA CYS A 20 -27.99 4.06 -6.17
C CYS A 20 -28.27 3.10 -7.34
N ALA A 21 -27.56 3.26 -8.46
CA ALA A 21 -27.00 2.19 -9.31
C ALA A 21 -26.61 2.76 -10.68
N SER A 22 -25.41 3.34 -10.77
CA SER A 22 -24.78 3.58 -12.06
C SER A 22 -24.33 2.23 -12.64
N ILE A 23 -25.21 1.53 -13.35
CA ILE A 23 -24.82 0.47 -14.29
C ILE A 23 -24.76 1.11 -15.68
N LEU A 24 -23.92 2.12 -15.82
CA LEU A 24 -23.47 2.62 -17.11
C LEU A 24 -21.99 2.26 -17.19
N GLY A 25 -21.61 1.57 -18.27
CA GLY A 25 -20.21 1.27 -18.53
C GLY A 25 -19.38 2.55 -18.54
N ILE A 26 -18.10 2.45 -18.17
CA ILE A 26 -17.18 3.59 -18.20
C ILE A 26 -16.33 3.52 -19.46
N ASN A 27 -16.01 4.68 -20.04
CA ASN A 27 -15.09 4.75 -21.17
C ASN A 27 -13.67 4.39 -20.72
N LYS A 28 -12.89 3.78 -21.62
CA LYS A 28 -11.51 3.40 -21.34
C LYS A 28 -10.66 4.58 -20.87
N ASP A 29 -10.77 5.72 -21.55
CA ASP A 29 -10.00 6.93 -21.21
C ASP A 29 -10.34 7.46 -19.81
N VAL A 30 -11.59 7.32 -19.39
CA VAL A 30 -12.04 7.72 -18.04
C VAL A 30 -11.41 6.80 -17.00
N MET A 31 -11.37 5.48 -17.24
CA MET A 31 -10.66 4.56 -16.35
C MET A 31 -9.16 4.89 -16.25
N MET A 32 -8.52 5.18 -17.39
CA MET A 32 -7.09 5.50 -17.46
C MET A 32 -6.75 6.86 -16.84
N SER A 33 -7.74 7.68 -16.49
CA SER A 33 -7.52 8.98 -15.83
C SER A 33 -7.17 8.87 -14.34
N VAL A 34 -7.27 7.68 -13.73
CA VAL A 34 -6.85 7.47 -12.34
C VAL A 34 -5.33 7.49 -12.24
N GLU A 35 -4.79 8.46 -11.50
CA GLU A 35 -3.34 8.65 -11.35
C GLU A 35 -2.87 8.47 -9.91
N LYS A 36 -1.57 8.20 -9.77
CA LYS A 36 -0.89 8.13 -8.47
C LYS A 36 -1.07 9.45 -7.72
N GLY A 37 -1.42 9.37 -6.43
CA GLY A 37 -1.60 10.52 -5.54
C GLY A 37 -3.04 11.05 -5.45
N MET A 38 -3.92 10.65 -6.36
CA MET A 38 -5.36 10.98 -6.29
C MET A 38 -5.97 10.53 -4.97
N SER A 39 -6.92 11.30 -4.44
CA SER A 39 -7.68 10.96 -3.25
C SER A 39 -8.76 9.91 -3.54
N GLN A 40 -9.20 9.19 -2.50
CA GLN A 40 -10.35 8.29 -2.58
C GLN A 40 -11.61 8.95 -3.15
N LYS A 41 -11.81 10.26 -2.90
CA LYS A 41 -12.96 11.01 -3.42
C LYS A 41 -12.84 11.26 -4.93
N GLU A 42 -11.64 11.57 -5.41
CA GLU A 42 -11.37 11.72 -6.84
C GLU A 42 -11.56 10.39 -7.56
N VAL A 43 -11.01 9.29 -7.01
CA VAL A 43 -11.22 7.94 -7.56
C VAL A 43 -12.70 7.57 -7.56
N SER A 44 -13.44 7.87 -6.49
CA SER A 44 -14.89 7.64 -6.43
C SER A 44 -15.67 8.43 -7.48
N SER A 45 -15.17 9.60 -7.85
CA SER A 45 -15.82 10.45 -8.87
C SER A 45 -15.60 9.90 -10.27
N ILE A 46 -14.48 9.20 -10.49
CA ILE A 46 -14.11 8.59 -11.77
C ILE A 46 -14.73 7.19 -11.93
N LEU A 47 -14.54 6.31 -10.94
CA LEU A 47 -14.92 4.90 -11.00
C LEU A 47 -16.23 4.58 -10.28
N GLY A 48 -16.82 5.54 -9.56
CA GLY A 48 -17.98 5.32 -8.71
C GLY A 48 -17.63 4.64 -7.39
N LYS A 49 -18.60 3.94 -6.80
CA LYS A 49 -18.37 3.15 -5.57
C LYS A 49 -17.65 1.84 -5.90
N PRO A 50 -16.74 1.37 -5.02
CA PRO A 50 -16.08 0.08 -5.18
C PRO A 50 -17.05 -1.08 -4.98
N ASP A 51 -16.81 -2.18 -5.70
CA ASP A 51 -17.56 -3.44 -5.58
C ASP A 51 -17.04 -4.26 -4.39
N TYR A 52 -15.71 -4.28 -4.20
CA TYR A 52 -15.08 -4.82 -3.00
C TYR A 52 -14.10 -3.84 -2.40
N ARG A 53 -13.96 -3.92 -1.08
CA ARG A 53 -13.06 -3.09 -0.28
C ARG A 53 -12.34 -3.97 0.71
N ARG A 54 -11.02 -3.85 0.76
CA ARG A 54 -10.16 -4.57 1.71
C ARG A 54 -9.20 -3.57 2.34
N PHE A 55 -8.89 -3.77 3.61
CA PHE A 55 -7.95 -2.93 4.34
C PHE A 55 -6.96 -3.84 5.05
N ASP A 56 -5.68 -3.58 4.84
CA ASP A 56 -4.57 -4.29 5.47
C ASP A 56 -3.56 -3.25 5.99
N HIS A 57 -3.60 -3.02 7.31
CA HIS A 57 -2.80 -2.00 8.00
C HIS A 57 -2.93 -0.61 7.36
N ASP A 58 -1.83 -0.12 6.78
CA ASP A 58 -1.71 1.22 6.22
C ASP A 58 -2.18 1.28 4.75
N VAL A 59 -2.49 0.11 4.16
CA VAL A 59 -2.93 -0.01 2.76
C VAL A 59 -4.41 -0.36 2.72
N GLU A 60 -5.17 0.48 2.01
CA GLU A 60 -6.55 0.20 1.69
C GLU A 60 -6.66 -0.11 0.19
N GLU A 61 -7.36 -1.17 -0.21
CA GLU A 61 -7.56 -1.49 -1.62
C GLU A 61 -9.03 -1.55 -1.99
N TRP A 62 -9.35 -0.92 -3.10
CA TRP A 62 -10.67 -0.89 -3.71
C TRP A 62 -10.63 -1.68 -5.01
N GLU A 63 -11.59 -2.56 -5.18
CA GLU A 63 -11.79 -3.34 -6.39
C GLU A 63 -13.08 -2.93 -7.06
N PHE A 64 -13.00 -2.71 -8.37
CA PHE A 64 -14.12 -2.33 -9.21
C PHE A 64 -14.26 -3.33 -10.35
N ILE A 65 -15.48 -3.77 -10.61
CA ILE A 65 -15.84 -4.62 -11.74
C ILE A 65 -16.67 -3.76 -12.69
N LYS A 66 -16.05 -3.35 -13.79
CA LYS A 66 -16.66 -2.42 -14.75
C LYS A 66 -16.78 -3.04 -16.13
N ASN A 67 -17.92 -2.78 -16.77
CA ASN A 67 -18.05 -2.99 -18.20
C ASN A 67 -17.42 -1.78 -18.91
N ILE A 68 -16.38 -2.01 -19.70
CA ILE A 68 -15.67 -0.94 -20.42
C ILE A 68 -16.12 -0.99 -21.87
N ALA A 69 -16.70 0.08 -22.40
CA ALA A 69 -17.36 0.06 -23.71
C ALA A 69 -16.44 -0.41 -24.87
N ASP A 70 -15.15 -0.09 -24.81
CA ASP A 70 -14.16 -0.42 -25.85
C ASP A 70 -13.45 -1.77 -25.65
N ASN A 71 -13.59 -2.39 -24.48
CA ASN A 71 -13.09 -3.75 -24.24
C ASN A 71 -14.29 -4.70 -24.23
N ALA A 72 -14.29 -5.73 -25.07
CA ALA A 72 -15.40 -6.69 -25.18
C ALA A 72 -15.55 -7.62 -23.94
N GLY A 73 -15.69 -7.09 -22.72
CA GLY A 73 -15.78 -7.85 -21.48
C GLY A 73 -15.76 -7.01 -20.19
N TRP A 74 -15.88 -7.69 -19.05
CA TRP A 74 -15.75 -7.09 -17.72
C TRP A 74 -14.28 -6.88 -17.36
N THR A 75 -13.94 -5.71 -16.83
CA THR A 75 -12.59 -5.37 -16.37
C THR A 75 -12.60 -5.25 -14.85
N THR A 76 -11.70 -5.97 -14.19
CA THR A 76 -11.38 -5.77 -12.78
C THR A 76 -10.32 -4.68 -12.68
N ILE A 77 -10.58 -3.68 -11.86
CA ILE A 77 -9.67 -2.58 -11.56
C ILE A 77 -9.38 -2.62 -10.06
N ILE A 78 -8.11 -2.70 -9.68
CA ILE A 78 -7.68 -2.70 -8.28
C ILE A 78 -6.91 -1.41 -8.03
N VAL A 79 -7.34 -0.61 -7.07
CA VAL A 79 -6.70 0.65 -6.67
C VAL A 79 -6.28 0.53 -5.21
N SER A 80 -4.98 0.69 -4.92
CA SER A 80 -4.45 0.67 -3.56
C SER A 80 -4.16 2.10 -3.08
N PHE A 81 -4.43 2.36 -1.80
CA PHE A 81 -4.30 3.65 -1.15
C PHE A 81 -3.44 3.56 0.11
N ILE A 82 -2.66 4.61 0.39
CA ILE A 82 -2.06 4.88 1.70
C ILE A 82 -2.45 6.32 2.09
N ASP A 83 -2.87 6.54 3.33
CA ASP A 83 -3.35 7.84 3.83
C ASP A 83 -4.44 8.46 2.93
N GLY A 84 -5.29 7.60 2.36
CA GLY A 84 -6.37 7.99 1.45
C GLY A 84 -5.93 8.44 0.04
N ARG A 85 -4.66 8.23 -0.33
CA ARG A 85 -4.09 8.59 -1.65
C ARG A 85 -3.66 7.37 -2.45
N VAL A 86 -3.92 7.38 -3.76
CA VAL A 86 -3.57 6.28 -4.69
C VAL A 86 -2.06 6.05 -4.71
N ILE A 87 -1.64 4.82 -4.44
CA ILE A 87 -0.24 4.39 -4.51
C ILE A 87 0.04 3.38 -5.64
N SER A 88 -1.00 2.68 -6.11
CA SER A 88 -0.95 1.74 -7.23
C SER A 88 -2.34 1.51 -7.83
N MET A 89 -2.36 1.16 -9.10
CA MET A 89 -3.55 0.72 -9.83
C MET A 89 -3.17 -0.41 -10.79
N ASP A 90 -3.99 -1.44 -10.86
CA ASP A 90 -3.92 -2.51 -11.86
C ASP A 90 -5.29 -2.69 -12.50
N SER A 91 -5.33 -3.07 -13.78
CA SER A 91 -6.58 -3.32 -14.50
C SER A 91 -6.42 -4.47 -15.49
N PHE A 92 -7.27 -5.48 -15.39
CA PHE A 92 -7.23 -6.67 -16.24
C PHE A 92 -8.62 -7.18 -16.58
N ARG A 93 -8.70 -7.94 -17.68
CA ARG A 93 -9.94 -8.56 -18.13
C ARG A 93 -10.32 -9.70 -17.20
N THR A 94 -11.57 -9.68 -16.72
CA THR A 94 -12.14 -10.70 -15.82
C THR A 94 -12.54 -11.97 -16.57
N ASP A 95 -12.88 -11.81 -17.84
CA ASP A 95 -13.42 -12.86 -18.71
C ASP A 95 -12.34 -13.72 -19.39
N VAL A 96 -11.08 -13.35 -19.24
CA VAL A 96 -9.94 -14.15 -19.71
C VAL A 96 -9.48 -14.99 -18.51
N PRO A 97 -9.60 -16.34 -18.56
CA PRO A 97 -8.98 -17.19 -17.57
C PRO A 97 -7.51 -16.81 -17.46
N PRO A 98 -6.93 -16.73 -16.24
CA PRO A 98 -5.50 -16.52 -16.11
C PRO A 98 -4.81 -17.53 -17.04
N PRO A 99 -3.80 -17.11 -17.83
CA PRO A 99 -3.12 -18.02 -18.74
C PRO A 99 -2.74 -19.26 -17.94
N PRO A 100 -2.98 -20.48 -18.46
CA PRO A 100 -2.73 -21.70 -17.70
C PRO A 100 -1.31 -21.63 -17.16
N VAL A 101 -1.21 -21.47 -15.84
CA VAL A 101 0.06 -21.53 -15.16
C VAL A 101 0.52 -22.95 -15.42
N ALA A 102 1.55 -23.12 -16.25
CA ALA A 102 2.14 -24.42 -16.49
C ALA A 102 2.52 -24.97 -15.11
N VAL A 103 1.76 -25.96 -14.64
CA VAL A 103 2.10 -26.71 -13.44
C VAL A 103 3.30 -27.54 -13.83
N TYR A 104 4.49 -26.98 -13.65
CA TYR A 104 5.71 -27.75 -13.79
C TYR A 104 5.62 -28.89 -12.76
N PRO A 105 5.80 -30.16 -13.17
CA PRO A 105 5.90 -31.25 -12.21
C PRO A 105 7.01 -30.89 -11.22
N SER A 106 6.72 -31.03 -9.93
CA SER A 106 7.66 -30.74 -8.86
C SER A 106 8.87 -31.65 -9.02
N VAL A 107 9.90 -31.14 -9.67
CA VAL A 107 11.21 -31.76 -9.70
C VAL A 107 11.77 -31.56 -8.29
N GLU A 108 11.79 -32.62 -7.50
CA GLU A 108 12.57 -32.69 -6.26
C GLU A 108 14.06 -32.58 -6.63
N VAL A 109 14.54 -31.35 -6.76
CA VAL A 109 15.96 -31.05 -6.88
C VAL A 109 16.30 -30.05 -5.79
N GLY A 110 17.06 -30.53 -4.81
CA GLY A 110 17.77 -29.69 -3.87
C GLY A 110 18.68 -28.74 -4.66
N GLY A 111 18.27 -27.48 -4.74
CA GLY A 111 19.00 -26.45 -5.47
C GLY A 111 18.20 -25.16 -5.47
N ASN A 112 18.83 -24.09 -4.98
CA ASN A 112 18.30 -22.74 -4.89
C ASN A 112 17.45 -22.35 -6.12
N ILE A 113 16.13 -22.23 -5.93
CA ILE A 113 15.28 -21.52 -6.87
C ILE A 113 15.71 -20.06 -6.83
N PRO A 114 16.21 -19.46 -7.92
CA PRO A 114 16.42 -18.02 -7.97
C PRO A 114 15.02 -17.40 -7.96
N SER A 115 14.61 -16.86 -6.81
CA SER A 115 13.46 -15.97 -6.75
C SER A 115 13.63 -14.92 -7.82
N ARG A 116 12.78 -14.95 -8.86
CA ARG A 116 12.71 -13.91 -9.88
C ARG A 116 12.60 -12.58 -9.13
N PRO A 117 13.60 -11.68 -9.19
CA PRO A 117 13.44 -10.39 -8.57
C PRO A 117 12.32 -9.72 -9.33
N HIS A 118 11.16 -9.58 -8.70
CA HIS A 118 10.33 -8.42 -9.02
C HIS A 118 11.26 -7.24 -8.79
N ALA A 119 11.71 -6.63 -9.89
CA ALA A 119 12.47 -5.41 -9.83
C ALA A 119 11.52 -4.33 -9.30
N THR A 120 11.35 -4.29 -7.98
CA THR A 120 10.80 -3.18 -7.25
C THR A 120 11.85 -2.09 -7.27
N VAL A 121 11.97 -1.41 -8.42
CA VAL A 121 12.73 -0.17 -8.51
C VAL A 121 12.06 0.80 -7.53
N GLY A 122 12.74 1.09 -6.41
CA GLY A 122 12.29 2.04 -5.38
C GLY A 122 11.23 1.55 -4.39
N ARG A 123 10.81 0.28 -4.41
CA ARG A 123 10.00 -0.29 -3.32
C ARG A 123 10.87 -1.26 -2.53
N GLY A 124 10.93 -1.06 -1.21
CA GLY A 124 11.46 -2.05 -0.27
C GLY A 124 10.74 -3.39 -0.40
N MET A 125 11.00 -4.33 0.53
CA MET A 125 10.30 -5.61 0.55
C MET A 125 8.79 -5.44 0.50
N ASN A 126 8.06 -6.41 -0.07
CA ASN A 126 6.60 -6.31 -0.09
C ASN A 126 6.03 -6.35 1.34
N GLU A 127 4.81 -5.82 1.51
CA GLU A 127 4.20 -5.65 2.84
C GLU A 127 4.03 -6.98 3.59
N ARG A 128 3.68 -8.08 2.90
CA ARG A 128 3.54 -9.40 3.54
C ARG A 128 4.86 -9.87 4.16
N ASP A 129 5.95 -9.73 3.43
CA ASP A 129 7.29 -10.10 3.90
C ASP A 129 7.77 -9.20 5.03
N PHE A 130 7.46 -7.90 4.94
CA PHE A 130 7.72 -6.93 6.00
C PHE A 130 6.96 -7.27 7.28
N GLN A 131 5.65 -7.49 7.19
CA GLN A 131 4.79 -7.81 8.33
C GLN A 131 5.19 -9.12 9.01
N SER A 132 5.54 -10.13 8.21
CA SER A 132 6.07 -11.39 8.73
C SER A 132 7.34 -11.17 9.57
N LEU A 133 8.27 -10.32 9.09
CA LEU A 133 9.47 -9.97 9.85
C LEU A 133 9.14 -9.13 11.09
N TYR A 134 8.34 -8.07 10.92
CA TYR A 134 7.95 -7.15 11.99
C TYR A 134 7.29 -7.88 13.15
N ASN A 135 6.31 -8.75 12.87
CA ASN A 135 5.60 -9.50 13.91
C ASN A 135 6.53 -10.51 14.61
N LYS A 136 7.46 -11.14 13.89
CA LYS A 136 8.46 -12.02 14.49
C LYS A 136 9.37 -11.27 15.45
N VAL A 137 9.87 -10.10 15.06
CA VAL A 137 10.68 -9.23 15.94
C VAL A 137 9.85 -8.82 17.15
N LYS A 138 8.69 -8.19 16.93
CA LYS A 138 7.80 -7.68 17.99
C LYS A 138 7.34 -8.76 18.98
N SER A 139 7.22 -10.02 18.55
CA SER A 139 6.80 -11.13 19.41
C SER A 139 7.84 -11.52 20.48
N LYS A 140 9.11 -11.14 20.31
CA LYS A 140 10.16 -11.45 21.27
C LYS A 140 10.02 -10.58 22.53
N PRO A 141 10.15 -11.16 23.74
CA PRO A 141 9.94 -10.42 24.99
C PRO A 141 11.11 -9.51 25.36
N PHE A 142 12.33 -9.83 24.93
CA PHE A 142 13.55 -9.11 25.31
C PHE A 142 14.15 -8.39 24.11
N LYS A 143 14.70 -7.18 24.35
CA LYS A 143 15.26 -6.31 23.31
C LYS A 143 16.44 -6.94 22.58
N ASP A 144 17.31 -7.66 23.28
CA ASP A 144 18.48 -8.28 22.66
C ASP A 144 18.05 -9.35 21.65
N ASP A 145 17.08 -10.19 22.00
CA ASP A 145 16.48 -11.17 21.09
C ASP A 145 15.76 -10.50 19.90
N GLN A 146 15.13 -9.34 20.12
CA GLN A 146 14.49 -8.56 19.06
C GLN A 146 15.51 -8.07 18.03
N LEU A 147 16.62 -7.49 18.50
CA LEU A 147 17.69 -6.97 17.64
C LEU A 147 18.42 -8.09 16.92
N GLU A 148 18.73 -9.20 17.60
CA GLU A 148 19.36 -10.38 16.98
C GLU A 148 18.45 -10.97 15.88
N LEU A 149 17.15 -11.10 16.15
CA LEU A 149 16.20 -11.58 15.14
C LEU A 149 16.09 -10.62 13.96
N LEU A 150 16.14 -9.31 14.20
CA LEU A 150 16.10 -8.32 13.13
C LEU A 150 17.35 -8.40 12.25
N GLU A 151 18.55 -8.45 12.84
CA GLU A 151 19.83 -8.53 12.13
C GLU A 151 19.93 -9.81 11.29
N ASN A 152 19.60 -10.96 11.89
CA ASN A 152 19.58 -12.23 11.17
C ASN A 152 18.44 -12.31 10.15
N GLY A 153 17.30 -11.71 10.48
CA GLY A 153 16.11 -11.73 9.66
C GLY A 153 16.27 -10.86 8.41
N ILE A 154 16.87 -9.68 8.50
CA ILE A 154 16.92 -8.74 7.38
C ILE A 154 17.80 -9.28 6.24
N GLY A 155 18.96 -9.86 6.55
CA GLY A 155 19.90 -10.39 5.56
C GLY A 155 20.14 -9.38 4.42
N ASN A 156 20.04 -9.83 3.16
CA ASN A 156 20.17 -8.97 1.97
C ASN A 156 18.85 -8.34 1.50
N ARG A 157 17.76 -8.50 2.26
CA ARG A 157 16.43 -8.01 1.86
C ARG A 157 16.39 -6.50 1.95
N LYS A 158 15.88 -5.84 0.92
CA LYS A 158 15.77 -4.38 0.86
C LYS A 158 14.54 -3.87 1.62
N LEU A 159 14.58 -2.66 2.15
CA LEU A 159 13.45 -1.98 2.79
C LEU A 159 13.37 -0.51 2.40
N SER A 160 12.18 0.09 2.54
CA SER A 160 11.99 1.53 2.38
C SER A 160 12.20 2.30 3.68
N CYS A 161 12.35 3.62 3.62
CA CYS A 161 12.42 4.50 4.79
C CYS A 161 11.19 4.32 5.68
N LYS A 162 9.97 4.28 5.11
CA LYS A 162 8.73 3.95 5.85
C LYS A 162 8.80 2.63 6.60
N GLN A 163 9.36 1.58 5.98
CA GLN A 163 9.52 0.28 6.63
C GLN A 163 10.56 0.33 7.76
N CYS A 164 11.63 1.12 7.58
CA CYS A 164 12.60 1.39 8.64
C CYS A 164 11.93 2.06 9.84
N VAL A 165 11.15 3.12 9.61
CA VAL A 165 10.40 3.86 10.64
C VAL A 165 9.45 2.92 11.38
N ARG A 166 8.71 2.07 10.67
CA ARG A 166 7.81 1.08 11.28
C ARG A 166 8.59 0.10 12.16
N MET A 167 9.76 -0.38 11.75
CA MET A 167 10.58 -1.23 12.60
C MET A 167 11.09 -0.49 13.85
N MET A 168 11.53 0.77 13.70
CA MET A 168 11.95 1.63 14.81
C MET A 168 10.82 1.83 15.83
N SER A 169 9.56 1.91 15.38
CA SER A 169 8.38 2.13 16.23
C SER A 169 8.08 1.01 17.24
N ILE A 170 8.77 -0.15 17.15
CA ILE A 170 8.73 -1.17 18.21
C ILE A 170 9.26 -0.62 19.54
N TYR A 171 10.15 0.37 19.48
CA TYR A 171 10.82 0.94 20.64
C TYR A 171 10.33 2.35 20.94
N THR A 172 10.10 2.61 22.23
CA THR A 172 9.67 3.93 22.70
C THR A 172 10.82 4.94 22.71
N PHE A 173 12.03 4.54 23.07
CA PHE A 173 13.16 5.45 23.27
C PHE A 173 14.06 5.53 22.04
N ASP A 174 14.47 6.75 21.68
CA ASP A 174 15.32 7.03 20.51
C ASP A 174 16.64 6.26 20.51
N ASP A 175 17.27 6.04 21.65
CA ASP A 175 18.53 5.27 21.70
C ASP A 175 18.36 3.84 21.16
N ASP A 176 17.19 3.23 21.39
CA ASP A 176 16.88 1.91 20.84
C ASP A 176 16.44 2.00 19.37
N LYS A 177 15.66 3.03 18.98
CA LYS A 177 15.34 3.32 17.57
C LYS A 177 16.61 3.49 16.73
N LEU A 178 17.65 4.14 17.27
CA LEU A 178 18.95 4.33 16.62
C LEU A 178 19.75 3.02 16.48
N LYS A 179 19.58 2.05 17.39
CA LYS A 179 20.16 0.71 17.23
C LYS A 179 19.52 -0.03 16.05
N VAL A 180 18.18 0.04 15.95
CA VAL A 180 17.43 -0.51 14.81
C VAL A 180 17.89 0.15 13.51
N LEU A 181 17.99 1.48 13.48
CA LEU A 181 18.45 2.21 12.30
C LEU A 181 19.82 1.73 11.82
N LYS A 182 20.79 1.57 12.74
CA LYS A 182 22.14 1.06 12.39
C LYS A 182 22.10 -0.31 11.70
N ILE A 183 21.23 -1.21 12.16
CA ILE A 183 21.06 -2.54 11.56
C ILE A 183 20.47 -2.43 10.15
N LEU A 184 19.52 -1.51 9.95
CA LEU A 184 18.73 -1.44 8.71
C LEU A 184 19.31 -0.55 7.62
N THR A 185 20.15 0.43 7.96
CA THR A 185 20.75 1.38 6.99
C THR A 185 21.32 0.72 5.73
N PRO A 186 22.07 -0.41 5.79
CA PRO A 186 22.63 -1.04 4.58
C PRO A 186 21.58 -1.56 3.59
N ASN A 187 20.34 -1.70 4.04
CA ASN A 187 19.25 -2.31 3.30
C ASN A 187 18.22 -1.29 2.78
N ILE A 188 18.36 0.00 3.12
CA ILE A 188 17.45 1.06 2.67
C ILE A 188 17.70 1.38 1.19
N VAL A 189 16.62 1.49 0.40
CA VAL A 189 16.70 1.70 -1.07
C VAL A 189 16.24 3.07 -1.56
N ASP A 190 15.45 3.79 -0.79
CA ASP A 190 14.83 5.07 -1.13
C ASP A 190 15.45 6.21 -0.32
N GLN A 191 16.74 6.45 -0.56
CA GLN A 191 17.56 7.41 0.20
C GLN A 191 17.04 8.85 0.12
N GLU A 192 16.28 9.17 -0.93
CA GLU A 192 15.59 10.44 -1.09
C GLU A 192 14.55 10.72 0.02
N ASN A 193 14.13 9.69 0.76
CA ASN A 193 13.12 9.78 1.82
C ASN A 193 13.72 9.72 3.24
N TYR A 194 15.03 9.92 3.40
CA TYR A 194 15.69 9.87 4.72
C TYR A 194 15.07 10.80 5.77
N ASP A 195 14.44 11.91 5.37
CA ASP A 195 13.74 12.79 6.30
C ASP A 195 12.60 12.07 7.04
N GLU A 196 11.99 11.01 6.48
CA GLU A 196 10.99 10.21 7.19
C GLU A 196 11.58 9.53 8.43
N ILE A 197 12.82 9.04 8.35
CA ILE A 197 13.52 8.39 9.46
C ILE A 197 13.93 9.42 10.51
N ILE A 198 14.41 10.58 10.05
CA ILE A 198 14.90 11.64 10.93
C ILE A 198 13.73 12.23 11.73
N ASN A 199 12.62 12.55 11.06
CA ASN A 199 11.42 13.12 11.68
C ASN A 199 10.68 12.14 12.62
N ALA A 200 11.07 10.85 12.64
CA ALA A 200 10.50 9.85 13.55
C ALA A 200 11.21 9.79 14.92
N LEU A 201 12.25 10.60 15.12
CA LEU A 201 12.99 10.71 16.39
C LEU A 201 12.47 11.90 17.20
N ASP A 202 12.47 11.73 18.52
CA ASP A 202 11.87 12.71 19.44
C ASP A 202 12.84 13.84 19.81
N PHE A 203 14.15 13.59 19.70
CA PHE A 203 15.19 14.53 20.10
C PHE A 203 16.10 14.95 18.93
N ILE A 204 16.43 16.25 18.87
CA ILE A 204 17.37 16.82 17.89
C ILE A 204 18.74 16.13 17.94
N SER A 205 19.21 15.75 19.14
CA SER A 205 20.47 15.01 19.29
C SER A 205 20.41 13.61 18.67
N SER A 206 19.24 12.98 18.66
CA SER A 206 18.99 11.72 17.97
C SER A 206 18.93 11.93 16.47
N GLU A 207 18.28 12.99 15.99
CA GLU A 207 18.25 13.35 14.56
C GLU A 207 19.67 13.52 14.00
N GLU A 208 20.55 14.21 14.73
CA GLU A 208 21.94 14.40 14.29
C GLU A 208 22.72 13.08 14.25
N LYS A 209 22.51 12.19 15.22
CA LYS A 209 23.06 10.82 15.18
C LYS A 209 22.52 10.02 14.00
N ALA A 210 21.23 10.14 13.69
CA ALA A 210 20.61 9.46 12.55
C ALA A 210 21.19 9.97 11.23
N ARG A 211 21.37 11.29 11.05
CA ARG A 211 22.03 11.87 9.88
C ARG A 211 23.43 11.30 9.67
N HIS A 212 24.20 11.16 10.76
CA HIS A 212 25.51 10.52 10.71
C HIS A 212 25.43 9.04 10.31
N ILE A 213 24.49 8.26 10.88
CA ILE A 213 24.28 6.85 10.53
C ILE A 213 23.89 6.69 9.05
N LEU A 214 23.06 7.60 8.52
CA LEU A 214 22.58 7.60 7.14
C LEU A 214 23.61 8.13 6.13
N GLY A 215 24.78 8.58 6.59
CA GLY A 215 25.85 9.10 5.73
C GLY A 215 25.54 10.46 5.09
N ILE A 216 24.58 11.22 5.65
CA ILE A 216 24.25 12.56 5.17
C ILE A 216 25.38 13.50 5.57
N LYS A 217 26.14 13.99 4.59
CA LYS A 217 27.20 14.98 4.82
C LYS A 217 26.57 16.34 5.12
N LYS A 218 27.13 17.04 6.12
CA LYS A 218 26.81 18.45 6.41
C LYS A 218 27.21 19.35 5.25
#